data_AF-A0A348W993-F1
#
_entry.id   AF-A0A348W993-F1
#
_cell.length_a   1.000
_cell.length_b   1.000
_cell.length_c   1.000
_cell.angle_alpha   90.00
_cell.angle_beta   90.00
_cell.angle_gamma   90.00
#
_symmetry.space_group_name_H-M   'P 1'
#
loop_
_entity.id
_entity.type
_entity.pdbx_description
1 polymer ?
#
loop_
_entity_poly.entity_id
_entity_poly.type
_entity_poly.pdbx_seq_one_letter_code
_entity_poly.pdbx_strand_id
1 'polypeptide(L)'
;MFKTLCIAALSALTLSAGAASAAGAGGEIHDVDFSFEGPFGKFDQNQLQRGLKVYTEVCSACHGLRYVPLRTLADEGGPHFSADQVRAYAQNFEVFDPELDDFRTAKSSDHFPGSSLDNAPDLSLMAKARAGFHGPAG
;
A
#
# COMPACT_ATOMS: atom_id res chain seq x y z
N MET A 1 29.17 -13.05 -53.10
CA MET A 1 28.46 -11.84 -52.61
C MET A 1 27.22 -12.18 -51.77
N PHE A 2 26.31 -13.05 -52.23
CA PHE A 2 25.13 -13.47 -51.45
C PHE A 2 25.45 -14.16 -50.11
N LYS A 3 26.44 -15.07 -50.07
CA LYS A 3 26.86 -15.75 -48.83
C LYS A 3 27.36 -14.78 -47.75
N THR A 4 28.09 -13.73 -48.15
CA THR A 4 28.66 -12.73 -47.24
C THR A 4 27.55 -11.85 -46.64
N LEU A 5 26.52 -11.50 -47.42
CA LEU A 5 25.36 -10.76 -46.94
C LEU A 5 24.52 -11.58 -45.94
N CYS A 6 24.30 -12.86 -46.22
CA CYS A 6 23.55 -13.74 -45.32
C CYS A 6 24.23 -13.91 -43.96
N ILE A 7 25.56 -14.09 -43.94
CA ILE A 7 26.31 -14.25 -42.69
C ILE A 7 26.28 -12.95 -41.89
N ALA A 8 26.43 -11.78 -42.53
CA ALA A 8 26.36 -10.49 -41.84
C ALA A 8 24.95 -10.20 -41.27
N ALA A 9 23.89 -10.54 -42.00
CA ALA A 9 22.52 -10.37 -41.54
C ALA A 9 22.17 -11.28 -40.36
N LEU A 10 22.61 -12.55 -40.39
CA LEU A 10 22.46 -13.47 -39.26
C LEU A 10 23.24 -13.00 -38.02
N SER A 11 24.46 -12.48 -38.22
CA SER A 11 25.32 -11.99 -37.14
C SER A 11 24.72 -10.75 -36.45
N ALA A 12 24.14 -9.83 -37.23
CA ALA A 12 23.45 -8.65 -36.71
C ALA A 12 22.16 -9.02 -35.95
N LEU A 13 21.44 -10.04 -36.41
CA LEU A 13 20.22 -10.52 -35.75
C LEU A 13 20.53 -11.20 -34.41
N THR A 14 21.63 -11.95 -34.30
CA THR A 14 22.07 -12.56 -33.03
C THR A 14 22.55 -11.54 -32.01
N LEU A 15 23.13 -10.41 -32.43
CA LEU A 15 23.59 -9.36 -31.51
C LEU A 15 22.43 -8.52 -30.95
N SER A 16 21.31 -8.44 -31.69
CA SER A 16 20.10 -7.70 -31.31
C SER A 16 19.23 -8.45 -30.30
N ALA A 17 19.42 -9.76 -30.14
CA ALA A 17 18.64 -10.62 -29.25
C ALA A 17 19.16 -10.63 -27.79
N GLY A 18 20.32 -10.00 -27.51
CA GLY A 18 20.98 -10.06 -26.20
C GLY A 18 20.68 -8.90 -25.24
N ALA A 19 19.89 -7.90 -25.65
CA ALA A 19 19.68 -6.67 -24.88
C ALA A 19 18.27 -6.60 -24.25
N ALA A 20 17.92 -7.54 -23.38
CA ALA A 20 16.82 -7.34 -22.42
C ALA A 20 16.84 -8.37 -21.29
N SER A 21 17.51 -8.04 -20.20
CA SER A 21 17.15 -8.52 -18.86
C SER A 21 17.85 -7.65 -17.82
N ALA A 22 17.33 -6.43 -17.69
CA ALA A 22 17.54 -5.59 -16.51
C ALA A 22 16.21 -5.42 -15.76
N ALA A 23 15.37 -6.47 -15.76
CA ALA A 23 14.38 -6.60 -14.70
C ALA A 23 15.17 -7.03 -13.46
N GLY A 24 15.62 -6.05 -12.66
CA GLY A 24 16.15 -6.34 -11.33
C GLY A 24 15.18 -7.28 -10.62
N ALA A 25 15.71 -8.28 -9.93
CA ALA A 25 14.97 -9.40 -9.37
C ALA A 25 13.75 -8.94 -8.54
N GLY A 26 12.60 -8.76 -9.20
CA GLY A 26 11.32 -8.78 -8.56
C GLY A 26 11.16 -10.17 -7.97
N GLY A 27 11.00 -10.27 -6.66
CA GLY A 27 10.73 -11.56 -6.02
C GLY A 27 9.39 -12.12 -6.51
N GLU A 28 9.24 -13.44 -6.45
CA GLU A 28 7.93 -14.07 -6.62
C GLU A 28 7.03 -13.69 -5.44
N ILE A 29 5.80 -13.27 -5.73
CA ILE A 29 4.77 -12.99 -4.73
C ILE A 29 3.65 -14.02 -4.83
N HIS A 30 2.89 -14.20 -3.75
CA HIS A 30 1.65 -14.94 -3.83
C HIS A 30 0.54 -14.05 -4.39
N ASP A 31 -0.03 -14.46 -5.53
CA ASP A 31 -1.17 -13.79 -6.14
C ASP A 31 -2.44 -14.09 -5.35
N VAL A 32 -2.99 -13.07 -4.71
CA VAL A 32 -4.18 -13.17 -3.86
C VAL A 32 -5.33 -12.49 -4.59
N ASP A 33 -6.38 -13.26 -4.88
CA ASP A 33 -7.61 -12.77 -5.50
C ASP A 33 -8.39 -11.86 -4.53
N PHE A 34 -8.14 -10.55 -4.62
CA PHE A 34 -8.78 -9.57 -3.74
C PHE A 34 -10.10 -9.09 -4.33
N SER A 35 -11.10 -8.87 -3.45
CA SER A 35 -12.45 -8.40 -3.83
C SER A 35 -12.47 -7.09 -4.66
N PHE A 36 -11.46 -6.24 -4.49
CA PHE A 36 -11.34 -4.94 -5.15
C PHE A 36 -10.64 -4.98 -6.51
N GLU A 37 -10.19 -6.15 -6.97
CA GLU A 37 -9.50 -6.28 -8.25
C GLU A 37 -10.46 -6.29 -9.45
N GLY A 38 -9.93 -5.92 -10.62
CA GLY A 38 -10.70 -5.80 -11.85
C GLY A 38 -11.54 -4.52 -11.96
N PRO A 39 -12.10 -4.24 -13.15
CA PRO A 39 -12.78 -2.96 -13.44
C PRO A 39 -14.09 -2.76 -12.65
N PHE A 40 -14.64 -3.83 -12.08
CA PHE A 40 -15.88 -3.80 -11.30
C PHE A 40 -15.68 -4.27 -9.84
N GLY A 41 -14.42 -4.50 -9.43
CA GLY A 41 -14.07 -4.87 -8.07
C GLY A 41 -14.51 -3.82 -7.06
N LYS A 42 -14.82 -4.26 -5.84
CA LYS A 42 -15.22 -3.40 -4.72
C LYS A 42 -14.64 -3.93 -3.43
N PHE A 43 -14.37 -3.03 -2.48
CA PHE A 43 -13.98 -3.46 -1.15
C PHE A 43 -15.09 -4.26 -0.47
N ASP A 44 -14.72 -5.39 0.15
CA ASP A 44 -15.56 -6.07 1.13
C ASP A 44 -15.49 -5.28 2.46
N GLN A 45 -16.61 -4.69 2.85
CA GLN A 45 -16.70 -3.85 4.06
C GLN A 45 -16.26 -4.61 5.33
N ASN A 46 -16.69 -5.87 5.49
CA ASN A 46 -16.36 -6.66 6.67
C ASN A 46 -14.87 -7.03 6.70
N GLN A 47 -14.25 -7.25 5.53
CA GLN A 47 -12.82 -7.46 5.38
C GLN A 47 -12.04 -6.23 5.81
N LEU A 48 -12.47 -5.02 5.40
CA LEU A 48 -11.85 -3.78 5.84
C LEU A 48 -11.97 -3.58 7.36
N GLN A 49 -13.12 -3.90 7.96
CA GLN A 49 -13.30 -3.81 9.41
C GLN A 49 -12.39 -4.80 10.16
N ARG A 50 -12.25 -6.04 9.66
CA ARG A 50 -11.29 -7.01 10.22
C ARG A 50 -9.85 -6.54 10.03
N GLY A 51 -9.52 -5.97 8.86
CA GLY A 51 -8.21 -5.39 8.57
C GLY A 51 -7.85 -4.24 9.51
N LEU A 52 -8.82 -3.36 9.82
CA LEU A 52 -8.63 -2.29 10.80
C LEU A 52 -8.34 -2.85 12.19
N LYS A 53 -9.04 -3.91 12.61
CA LYS A 53 -8.76 -4.58 13.88
C LYS A 53 -7.32 -5.12 13.92
N VAL A 54 -6.86 -5.78 12.86
CA VAL A 54 -5.46 -6.25 12.74
C VAL A 54 -4.48 -5.09 12.81
N TYR A 55 -4.73 -4.00 12.08
CA TYR A 55 -3.89 -2.81 12.15
C TYR A 55 -3.79 -2.29 13.60
N THR A 56 -4.92 -2.17 14.28
CA THR A 56 -5.01 -1.61 15.64
C THR A 56 -4.35 -2.50 16.69
N GLU A 57 -4.51 -3.82 16.59
CA GLU A 57 -4.04 -4.75 17.63
C GLU A 57 -2.61 -5.24 17.38
N VAL A 58 -2.06 -5.04 16.17
CA VAL A 58 -0.76 -5.57 15.77
C VAL A 58 0.13 -4.49 15.16
N CYS A 59 -0.31 -3.87 14.07
CA CYS A 59 0.56 -3.01 13.26
C CYS A 59 0.86 -1.66 13.92
N SER A 60 -0.12 -1.08 14.61
CA SER A 60 -0.01 0.25 15.22
C SER A 60 0.92 0.29 16.43
N ALA A 61 1.43 -0.86 16.88
CA ALA A 61 2.51 -0.90 17.86
C ALA A 61 3.80 -0.25 17.31
N CYS A 62 4.03 -0.32 15.99
CA CYS A 62 5.22 0.24 15.34
C CYS A 62 4.90 1.25 14.23
N HIS A 63 3.85 1.00 13.44
CA HIS A 63 3.56 1.72 12.21
C HIS A 63 2.45 2.76 12.37
N GLY A 64 2.60 3.89 11.68
CA GLY A 64 1.56 4.92 11.58
C GLY A 64 0.77 4.90 10.26
N LEU A 65 -0.25 5.74 10.23
CA LEU A 65 -1.08 6.06 9.05
C LEU A 65 -1.30 7.58 8.94
N ARG A 66 -0.22 8.37 9.01
CA ARG A 66 -0.29 9.83 9.23
C ARG A 66 -1.06 10.62 8.17
N TYR A 67 -1.33 10.03 7.00
CA TYR A 67 -2.08 10.66 5.91
C TYR A 67 -3.53 10.18 5.83
N VAL A 68 -3.98 9.35 6.77
CA VAL A 68 -5.34 8.84 6.85
C VAL A 68 -6.10 9.57 7.97
N PRO A 69 -7.10 10.41 7.65
CA PRO A 69 -7.96 11.02 8.67
C PRO A 69 -8.85 9.97 9.33
N LEU A 70 -8.95 9.94 10.67
CA LEU A 70 -9.77 8.94 11.38
C LEU A 70 -11.24 8.96 10.95
N ARG A 71 -11.78 10.15 10.63
CA ARG A 71 -13.15 10.31 10.12
C ARG A 71 -13.44 9.50 8.86
N THR A 72 -12.46 9.17 8.03
CA THR A 72 -12.71 8.43 6.78
C THR A 72 -13.12 6.98 7.04
N LEU A 73 -13.00 6.49 8.29
CA LEU A 73 -13.57 5.21 8.71
C LEU A 73 -15.11 5.18 8.61
N ALA A 74 -15.76 6.34 8.58
CA ALA A 74 -17.20 6.48 8.38
C ALA A 74 -17.60 6.72 6.91
N ASP A 75 -16.66 7.01 6.02
CA ASP A 75 -16.97 7.31 4.62
C ASP A 75 -17.50 6.05 3.89
N GLU A 76 -18.41 6.26 2.93
CA GLU A 76 -18.91 5.18 2.08
C GLU A 76 -17.78 4.55 1.24
N GLY A 77 -17.93 3.27 0.91
CA GLY A 77 -16.92 2.51 0.15
C GLY A 77 -15.70 2.07 0.97
N GLY A 78 -15.64 2.40 2.27
CA GLY A 78 -14.66 1.92 3.23
C GLY A 78 -15.24 0.97 4.29
N PRO A 79 -14.70 0.98 5.53
CA PRO A 79 -15.27 0.24 6.66
C PRO A 79 -16.69 0.67 7.03
N HIS A 80 -17.05 1.92 6.73
CA HIS A 80 -18.38 2.51 6.85
C HIS A 80 -18.97 2.32 8.27
N PHE A 81 -18.19 2.70 9.28
CA PHE A 81 -18.63 2.75 10.68
C PHE A 81 -19.55 3.96 10.94
N SER A 82 -20.34 3.89 12.02
CA SER A 82 -21.08 5.08 12.47
C SER A 82 -20.12 6.16 13.00
N ALA A 83 -20.55 7.43 12.95
CA ALA A 83 -19.75 8.53 13.48
C ALA A 83 -19.40 8.34 14.97
N ASP A 84 -20.30 7.72 15.75
CA ASP A 84 -20.08 7.41 17.17
C ASP A 84 -19.04 6.31 17.35
N GLN A 85 -19.06 5.28 16.51
CA GLN A 85 -18.03 4.23 16.51
C GLN A 85 -16.66 4.81 16.17
N VAL A 86 -16.58 5.70 15.18
CA VAL A 86 -15.30 6.36 14.82
C VAL A 86 -14.82 7.27 15.94
N ARG A 87 -15.72 8.01 16.59
CA ARG A 87 -15.37 8.86 17.74
C ARG A 87 -14.85 8.04 18.91
N ALA A 88 -15.49 6.91 19.22
CA ALA A 88 -15.03 5.99 20.24
C ALA A 88 -13.68 5.36 19.87
N TYR A 89 -13.51 4.94 18.61
CA TYR A 89 -12.27 4.35 18.13
C TYR A 89 -11.09 5.33 18.16
N ALA A 90 -11.31 6.61 17.84
CA ALA A 90 -10.29 7.65 17.92
C ALA A 90 -9.70 7.80 19.32
N GLN A 91 -10.47 7.50 20.37
CA GLN A 91 -9.99 7.60 21.76
C GLN A 91 -8.90 6.58 22.12
N ASN A 92 -8.66 5.58 21.27
CA ASN A 92 -7.55 4.63 21.44
C ASN A 92 -6.17 5.22 21.10
N PHE A 93 -6.12 6.45 20.57
CA PHE A 93 -4.89 7.09 20.13
C PHE A 93 -4.63 8.41 20.83
N GLU A 94 -3.35 8.73 20.97
CA GLU A 94 -2.88 10.05 21.38
C GLU A 94 -2.18 10.75 20.22
N VAL A 95 -2.38 12.06 20.12
CA VAL A 95 -1.76 12.93 19.12
C VAL A 95 -1.16 14.14 19.81
N PHE A 96 0.01 14.56 19.33
CA PHE A 96 0.66 15.78 19.82
C PHE A 96 -0.12 17.00 19.34
N ASP A 97 -0.45 17.89 20.28
CA ASP A 97 -1.10 19.17 20.01
C ASP A 97 -0.11 20.32 20.24
N PRO A 98 0.32 21.02 19.17
CA PRO A 98 1.30 22.09 19.29
C PRO A 98 0.78 23.33 20.05
N GLU A 99 -0.53 23.51 20.19
CA GLU A 99 -1.10 24.59 20.98
C GLU A 99 -1.02 24.31 22.48
N LEU A 100 -1.07 23.02 22.85
CA LEU A 100 -0.93 22.57 24.24
C LEU A 100 0.52 22.25 24.62
N ASP A 101 1.40 22.08 23.62
CA ASP A 101 2.76 21.54 23.78
C ASP A 101 2.76 20.18 24.52
N ASP A 102 1.71 19.38 24.31
CA ASP A 102 1.50 18.10 24.97
C ASP A 102 0.66 17.15 24.11
N PHE A 103 0.61 15.88 24.48
CA PHE A 103 -0.26 14.88 23.88
C PHE A 103 -1.69 15.00 24.42
N ARG A 104 -2.65 14.76 23.53
CA ARG A 104 -4.06 14.64 23.88
C ARG A 104 -4.68 13.43 23.19
N THR A 105 -5.79 12.97 23.75
CA THR A 105 -6.65 12.00 23.08
C THR A 105 -7.06 12.51 21.70
N ALA A 106 -6.98 11.63 20.70
CA ALA A 106 -7.35 11.96 19.33
C ALA A 106 -8.87 12.14 19.19
N LYS A 107 -9.24 13.06 18.30
CA LYS A 107 -10.60 13.32 17.83
C LYS A 107 -10.74 12.70 16.44
N SER A 108 -11.97 12.45 16.00
CA SER A 108 -12.23 11.91 14.66
C SER A 108 -11.72 12.82 13.53
N SER A 109 -11.54 14.12 13.78
CA SER A 109 -10.94 15.06 12.83
C SER A 109 -9.43 14.92 12.67
N ASP A 110 -8.75 14.29 13.63
CA ASP A 110 -7.32 14.04 13.57
C ASP A 110 -7.00 12.91 12.58
N HIS A 111 -5.73 12.82 12.19
CA HIS A 111 -5.21 11.66 11.47
C HIS A 111 -4.85 10.56 12.47
N PHE A 112 -4.64 9.34 11.95
CA PHE A 112 -3.90 8.36 12.73
C PHE A 112 -2.50 8.91 13.10
N PRO A 113 -1.92 8.47 14.22
CA PRO A 113 -0.56 8.84 14.60
C PRO A 113 0.47 8.44 13.53
N GLY A 114 1.63 9.10 13.56
CA GLY A 114 2.81 8.65 12.83
C GLY A 114 3.39 7.37 13.44
N SER A 115 4.33 6.74 12.73
CA SER A 115 5.05 5.57 13.24
C SER A 115 5.74 5.90 14.57
N SER A 116 5.54 5.03 15.56
CA SER A 116 6.17 5.13 16.88
C SER A 116 7.61 4.63 16.88
N LEU A 117 7.97 3.80 15.90
CA LEU A 117 9.31 3.26 15.72
C LEU A 117 9.99 3.93 14.52
N ASP A 118 11.18 4.51 14.74
CA ASP A 118 11.88 5.37 13.76
C ASP A 118 12.14 4.70 12.40
N ASN A 119 12.40 3.39 12.40
CA ASN A 119 12.64 2.63 11.17
C ASN A 119 11.39 1.93 10.62
N ALA A 120 10.23 2.06 11.28
CA ALA A 120 8.98 1.53 10.77
C ALA A 120 8.37 2.51 9.74
N PRO A 121 8.26 2.13 8.46
CA PRO A 121 7.68 3.01 7.46
C PRO A 121 6.20 3.26 7.75
N ASP A 122 5.73 4.47 7.40
CA ASP A 122 4.31 4.80 7.42
C ASP A 122 3.54 3.94 6.40
N LEU A 123 2.37 3.44 6.79
CA LEU A 123 1.60 2.50 5.98
C LEU A 123 0.54 3.17 5.09
N SER A 124 0.34 4.49 5.18
CA SER A 124 -0.78 5.18 4.51
C SER A 124 -0.84 4.93 3.00
N LEU A 125 0.33 4.74 2.38
CA LEU A 125 0.48 4.52 0.94
C LEU A 125 1.26 3.24 0.61
N MET A 126 1.46 2.34 1.59
CA MET A 126 2.30 1.15 1.39
C MET A 126 1.82 0.28 0.23
N ALA A 127 0.51 0.08 0.11
CA ALA A 127 -0.11 -0.69 -0.96
C ALA A 127 0.06 -0.07 -2.37
N LYS A 128 0.48 1.19 -2.47
CA LYS A 128 0.77 1.88 -3.75
C LYS A 128 2.25 2.16 -3.97
N ALA A 129 3.07 2.02 -2.92
CA ALA A 129 4.50 2.30 -2.95
C ALA A 129 5.34 1.05 -3.25
N ARG A 130 4.69 -0.08 -3.56
CA ARG A 130 5.32 -1.37 -3.87
C ARG A 130 4.68 -1.95 -5.12
N ALA A 131 5.49 -2.62 -5.93
CA ALA A 131 5.02 -3.47 -7.02
C ALA A 131 5.37 -4.90 -6.65
N GLY A 132 4.41 -5.82 -6.78
CA GLY A 132 4.65 -7.26 -6.67
C GLY A 132 4.85 -7.95 -8.03
N PHE A 133 4.39 -7.29 -9.08
CA PHE A 133 4.40 -7.76 -10.46
C PHE A 133 5.47 -6.98 -11.26
N HIS A 134 6.42 -7.69 -11.88
CA HIS A 134 7.52 -7.18 -12.67
C HIS A 134 7.76 -8.01 -13.96
N GLY A 135 8.21 -7.36 -15.03
CA GLY A 135 8.62 -8.04 -16.26
C GLY A 135 7.47 -8.25 -17.25
N PRO A 136 7.61 -9.16 -18.24
CA PRO A 136 6.81 -9.16 -19.45
C PRO A 136 5.34 -9.57 -19.26
N ALA A 137 4.98 -10.18 -18.12
CA ALA A 137 3.62 -10.61 -17.82
C ALA A 137 2.95 -9.78 -16.71
N GLY A 138 3.67 -8.83 -16.09
CA GLY A 138 3.33 -8.40 -14.74
C GLY A 138 3.71 -9.50 -13.76
#